data_AF-A0A2L0F4F5-F1
#
_entry.id   AF-A0A2L0F4F5-F1
#
_cell.length_a   1.000
_cell.length_b   1.000
_cell.length_c   1.000
_cell.angle_alpha   90.00
_cell.angle_beta   90.00
_cell.angle_gamma   90.00
#
_symmetry.space_group_name_H-M   'P 1'
#
loop_
_entity.id
_entity.type
_entity.pdbx_description
1 polymer ?
#
loop_
_entity_poly.entity_id
_entity_poly.type
_entity_poly.pdbx_seq_one_letter_code
_entity_poly.pdbx_strand_id
1 'polypeptide(L)'
;MLPPRPPPRPLDAHGLPAASRLERRAALAVAAVATAWFTLAAAWEMFGPLLAGHYASSASVGIIAENMLRWKILGPVWEYTAARPTPDMYYCHHPWGIFWTTAAFLEIFGRHDVICRLPAVLLSAATPPRASPARSPNRGPPYWKSTVLRRKAPGDAA
;
A
#
# COMPACT_ATOMS: atom_id res chain seq x y z
N MET A 1 26.21 -7.57 -42.80
CA MET A 1 27.00 -7.81 -41.58
C MET A 1 26.25 -7.23 -40.39
N LEU A 2 25.97 -8.03 -39.36
CA LEU A 2 25.39 -7.53 -38.11
C LEU A 2 26.51 -6.89 -37.27
N PRO A 3 26.26 -5.74 -36.60
CA PRO A 3 27.25 -5.15 -35.72
C PRO A 3 27.60 -6.11 -34.57
N PRO A 4 28.86 -6.09 -34.09
CA PRO A 4 29.28 -6.92 -32.97
C PRO A 4 28.44 -6.63 -31.72
N ARG A 5 28.08 -7.68 -30.98
CA ARG A 5 27.35 -7.51 -29.72
C ARG A 5 28.20 -6.71 -28.72
N PRO A 6 27.62 -5.72 -28.02
CA PRO A 6 28.32 -5.03 -26.96
C PRO A 6 28.71 -6.01 -25.84
N PRO A 7 29.82 -5.74 -25.13
CA PRO A 7 30.27 -6.60 -24.04
C PRO A 7 29.24 -6.66 -22.91
N PRO A 8 29.15 -7.79 -22.17
CA PRO A 8 28.23 -7.93 -21.05
C PRO A 8 28.56 -6.90 -19.95
N ARG A 9 27.52 -6.33 -19.34
CA ARG A 9 27.68 -5.35 -18.26
C ARG A 9 28.20 -6.03 -16.98
N PRO A 10 28.97 -5.30 -16.13
CA PRO A 10 29.29 -5.76 -14.79
C PRO A 10 28.02 -6.10 -14.01
N LEU A 11 28.09 -7.09 -13.12
CA LEU A 11 26.97 -7.46 -12.26
C LEU A 11 27.02 -6.68 -10.94
N ASP A 12 25.86 -6.39 -10.36
CA ASP A 12 25.73 -5.84 -9.02
C ASP A 12 25.81 -6.92 -7.93
N ALA A 13 25.67 -6.52 -6.67
CA ALA A 13 25.69 -7.42 -5.51
C ALA A 13 24.56 -8.48 -5.52
N HIS A 14 23.59 -8.36 -6.44
CA HIS A 14 22.47 -9.29 -6.61
C HIS A 14 22.63 -10.15 -7.88
N GLY A 15 23.75 -10.06 -8.58
CA GLY A 15 24.00 -10.79 -9.82
C GLY A 15 23.21 -10.26 -11.02
N LEU A 16 22.69 -9.04 -10.95
CA LEU A 16 21.97 -8.37 -12.05
C LEU A 16 22.89 -7.39 -12.77
N PRO A 17 22.65 -7.07 -14.06
CA PRO A 17 23.42 -6.04 -14.75
C PRO A 17 23.41 -4.72 -13.98
N ALA A 18 24.59 -4.24 -13.60
CA ALA A 18 24.76 -3.01 -12.84
C ALA A 18 24.25 -1.82 -13.65
N ALA A 19 23.33 -1.06 -13.04
CA ALA A 19 22.87 0.20 -13.60
C ALA A 19 24.00 1.23 -13.55
N SER A 20 24.22 1.93 -14.66
CA SER A 20 25.07 3.11 -14.67
C SER A 20 24.53 4.19 -13.74
N ARG A 21 25.38 5.15 -13.35
CA ARG A 21 24.95 6.30 -12.54
C ARG A 21 23.82 7.08 -13.22
N LEU A 22 23.86 7.20 -14.55
CA LEU A 22 22.82 7.88 -15.32
C LEU A 22 21.49 7.12 -15.26
N GLU A 23 21.49 5.80 -15.50
CA GLU A 23 20.30 4.96 -15.42
C GLU A 23 19.68 5.01 -14.02
N ARG A 24 20.51 4.97 -12.96
CA ARG A 24 20.02 5.10 -11.58
C ARG A 24 19.37 6.46 -11.33
N ARG A 25 19.99 7.55 -11.79
CA ARG A 25 19.42 8.91 -11.65
C ARG A 25 18.12 9.05 -12.43
N ALA A 26 18.07 8.54 -13.66
CA ALA A 26 16.87 8.55 -14.49
C ALA A 26 15.73 7.74 -13.84
N ALA A 27 16.02 6.54 -13.34
CA ALA A 27 15.05 5.70 -12.65
C ALA A 27 14.49 6.39 -11.39
N LEU A 28 15.35 7.02 -10.59
CA LEU A 28 14.92 7.79 -9.42
C LEU A 28 14.05 9.00 -9.81
N ALA A 29 14.42 9.71 -10.88
CA ALA A 29 13.62 10.83 -11.38
C ALA A 29 12.23 10.37 -11.85
N VAL A 30 12.16 9.29 -12.62
CA VAL A 30 10.88 8.71 -13.06
C VAL A 30 10.03 8.26 -11.88
N ALA A 31 10.65 7.56 -10.91
CA ALA A 31 9.95 7.14 -9.70
C ALA A 31 9.42 8.34 -8.90
N ALA A 32 10.20 9.41 -8.77
CA ALA A 32 9.79 10.63 -8.09
C ALA A 32 8.63 11.32 -8.81
N VAL A 33 8.69 11.46 -10.13
CA VAL A 33 7.61 12.06 -10.93
C VAL A 33 6.34 11.23 -10.84
N ALA A 34 6.44 9.90 -10.97
CA ALA A 34 5.29 9.01 -10.83
C ALA A 34 4.68 9.08 -9.42
N THR A 35 5.52 9.15 -8.39
CA THR A 35 5.07 9.31 -6.99
C THR A 35 4.35 10.63 -6.79
N ALA A 36 4.90 11.74 -7.31
CA ALA A 36 4.29 13.06 -7.23
C ALA A 36 2.93 13.08 -7.95
N TRP A 37 2.87 12.53 -9.16
CA TRP A 37 1.63 12.43 -9.92
C TRP A 37 0.56 11.61 -9.19
N PHE A 38 0.95 10.43 -8.68
CA PHE A 38 0.03 9.57 -7.93
C PHE A 38 -0.48 10.25 -6.65
N THR A 39 0.40 10.98 -5.94
CA THR A 39 0.04 11.75 -4.74
C THR A 39 -0.97 12.85 -5.07
N LEU A 40 -0.76 13.58 -6.17
CA LEU A 40 -1.68 14.62 -6.63
C LEU A 40 -3.05 14.02 -7.00
N ALA A 41 -3.06 12.91 -7.73
CA ALA A 41 -4.29 12.21 -8.08
C ALA A 41 -5.05 11.70 -6.83
N ALA A 42 -4.34 11.11 -5.87
CA ALA A 42 -4.93 10.65 -4.62
C ALA A 42 -5.51 11.81 -3.78
N ALA A 43 -4.88 12.98 -3.81
CA ALA A 43 -5.30 14.16 -3.06
C ALA A 43 -6.38 15.00 -3.77
N TRP A 44 -6.68 14.75 -5.05
CA TRP A 44 -7.49 15.61 -5.92
C TRP A 44 -8.85 16.01 -5.30
N GLU A 45 -9.54 15.08 -4.65
CA GLU A 45 -10.86 15.31 -4.04
C GLU A 45 -10.82 15.37 -2.51
N MET A 46 -9.62 15.48 -1.92
CA MET A 46 -9.47 15.39 -0.47
C MET A 46 -10.24 16.49 0.28
N PHE A 47 -10.32 17.69 -0.32
CA PHE A 47 -11.06 18.86 0.20
C PHE A 47 -12.45 19.05 -0.42
N GLY A 48 -12.88 18.14 -1.30
CA GLY A 48 -14.22 18.17 -1.89
C GLY A 48 -15.28 17.61 -0.93
N PRO A 49 -16.57 17.85 -1.21
CA PRO A 49 -17.65 17.28 -0.41
C PRO A 49 -17.63 15.75 -0.43
N LEU A 50 -18.11 15.11 0.64
CA LEU A 50 -18.35 13.67 0.68
C LEU A 50 -19.64 13.36 -0.07
N LEU A 51 -19.53 12.65 -1.18
CA LEU A 51 -20.66 12.27 -2.03
C LEU A 51 -21.26 10.93 -1.61
N ALA A 52 -22.42 10.60 -2.18
CA ALA A 52 -23.13 9.35 -1.92
C ALA A 52 -22.43 8.12 -2.55
N GLY A 53 -22.94 6.93 -2.24
CA GLY A 53 -22.45 5.66 -2.79
C GLY A 53 -21.09 5.26 -2.23
N HIS A 54 -20.19 4.77 -3.09
CA HIS A 54 -18.86 4.28 -2.67
C HIS A 54 -18.02 5.36 -1.97
N TYR A 55 -18.22 6.64 -2.32
CA TYR A 55 -17.51 7.76 -1.68
C TYR A 55 -17.88 7.93 -0.20
N ALA A 56 -19.12 7.61 0.17
CA ALA A 56 -19.61 7.66 1.55
C ALA A 56 -18.90 6.64 2.47
N SER A 57 -18.24 5.62 1.91
CA SER A 57 -17.44 4.68 2.68
C SER A 57 -16.37 5.38 3.53
N SER A 58 -15.73 6.43 2.99
CA SER A 58 -14.75 7.22 3.75
C SER A 58 -15.38 7.94 4.96
N ALA A 59 -16.63 8.41 4.83
CA ALA A 59 -17.38 8.98 5.94
C ALA A 59 -17.67 7.92 7.02
N SER A 60 -18.06 6.70 6.62
CA SER A 60 -18.30 5.58 7.54
C SER A 60 -17.07 5.24 8.38
N VAL A 61 -15.86 5.28 7.79
CA VAL A 61 -14.61 5.09 8.54
C VAL A 61 -14.43 6.20 9.59
N GLY A 62 -14.87 7.43 9.30
CA GLY A 62 -14.94 8.52 10.27
C GLY A 62 -15.89 8.24 11.43
N ILE A 63 -17.10 7.74 11.16
CA ILE A 63 -18.07 7.34 12.21
C ILE A 63 -17.47 6.27 13.13
N ILE A 64 -16.82 5.27 12.53
CA ILE A 64 -16.14 4.20 13.27
C ILE A 64 -15.06 4.78 14.19
N ALA A 65 -14.20 5.64 13.65
CA ALA A 65 -13.16 6.32 14.41
C ALA A 65 -13.73 7.13 15.57
N GLU A 66 -14.82 7.85 15.36
CA GLU A 66 -15.50 8.61 16.41
C GLU A 66 -16.05 7.71 17.53
N ASN A 67 -16.71 6.61 17.18
CA ASN A 67 -17.20 5.65 18.18
C ASN A 67 -16.05 5.07 19.01
N MET A 68 -14.94 4.72 18.37
CA MET A 68 -13.73 4.23 19.03
C MET A 68 -13.21 5.23 20.06
N LEU A 69 -13.07 6.50 19.67
CA LEU A 69 -12.56 7.56 20.55
C LEU A 69 -13.56 7.92 21.66
N ARG A 70 -14.86 7.98 21.35
CA ARG A 70 -15.94 8.32 22.27
C ARG A 70 -16.09 7.27 23.36
N TRP A 71 -16.12 6.00 22.99
CA TRP A 71 -16.39 4.89 23.92
C TRP A 71 -15.12 4.20 24.44
N LYS A 72 -13.94 4.66 24.01
CA LYS A 72 -12.62 4.09 24.35
C LYS A 72 -12.57 2.59 24.07
N ILE A 73 -12.98 2.22 22.86
CA ILE A 73 -12.98 0.84 22.36
C ILE A 73 -12.05 0.70 21.16
N LEU A 74 -11.48 -0.49 20.99
CA LEU A 74 -10.65 -0.83 19.83
C LEU A 74 -11.45 -1.46 18.68
N GLY A 75 -12.66 -1.95 18.99
CA GLY A 75 -13.55 -2.59 18.03
C GLY A 75 -14.23 -1.53 17.14
N PRO A 76 -14.21 -1.69 15.81
CA PRO A 76 -14.85 -0.76 14.91
C PRO A 76 -16.37 -0.93 14.94
N VAL A 77 -17.13 0.16 15.04
CA VAL A 77 -18.60 0.14 15.03
C VAL A 77 -19.10 1.14 13.99
N TRP A 78 -19.79 0.65 12.96
CA TRP A 78 -20.16 1.44 11.79
C TRP A 78 -21.21 2.50 12.14
N GLU A 79 -22.25 2.12 12.88
CA GLU A 79 -23.40 2.99 13.15
C GLU A 79 -23.06 4.07 14.18
N TYR A 80 -23.67 5.25 14.06
CA TYR A 80 -23.65 6.21 15.15
C TYR A 80 -24.40 5.64 16.36
N THR A 81 -23.72 5.58 17.50
CA THR A 81 -24.28 4.98 18.72
C THR A 81 -24.61 6.04 19.77
N ALA A 82 -25.81 5.96 20.34
CA ALA A 82 -26.23 6.79 21.47
C ALA A 82 -25.73 6.23 22.83
N ALA A 83 -25.55 4.91 22.91
CA ALA A 83 -25.05 4.18 24.07
C ALA A 83 -23.78 3.39 23.71
N ARG A 84 -23.05 2.91 24.74
CA ARG A 84 -21.83 2.12 24.52
C ARG A 84 -22.16 0.86 23.71
N PRO A 85 -21.53 0.64 22.55
CA PRO A 85 -21.80 -0.53 21.73
C PRO A 85 -21.27 -1.81 22.38
N THR A 86 -21.93 -2.91 22.05
CA THR A 86 -21.55 -4.27 22.44
C THR A 86 -20.73 -4.95 21.34
N PRO A 87 -19.92 -5.99 21.65
CA PRO A 87 -19.02 -6.60 20.67
C PRO A 87 -19.68 -7.25 19.45
N ASP A 88 -20.97 -7.59 19.51
CA ASP A 88 -21.76 -8.08 18.37
C ASP A 88 -21.92 -7.04 17.26
N MET A 89 -21.76 -5.75 17.58
CA MET A 89 -21.77 -4.66 16.61
C MET A 89 -20.41 -4.45 15.92
N TYR A 90 -19.39 -5.22 16.27
CA TYR A 90 -18.05 -5.00 15.72
C TYR A 90 -17.99 -5.35 14.22
N TYR A 91 -17.58 -4.36 13.43
CA TYR A 91 -17.47 -4.45 11.99
C TYR A 91 -16.17 -5.16 11.56
N CYS A 92 -16.26 -6.47 11.31
CA CYS A 92 -15.10 -7.34 11.07
C CYS A 92 -14.78 -7.64 9.59
N HIS A 93 -15.48 -7.03 8.63
CA HIS A 93 -15.27 -7.31 7.20
C HIS A 93 -13.98 -6.68 6.63
N HIS A 94 -13.42 -5.66 7.29
CA HIS A 94 -12.16 -5.03 6.90
C HIS A 94 -11.09 -5.16 8.00
N PRO A 95 -9.79 -5.18 7.64
CA PRO A 95 -8.71 -5.16 8.61
C PRO A 95 -8.81 -3.92 9.52
N TRP A 96 -8.73 -4.10 10.84
CA TRP A 96 -9.00 -3.02 11.78
C TRP A 96 -8.00 -1.86 11.72
N GLY A 97 -6.81 -2.08 11.15
CA GLY A 97 -5.77 -1.07 11.01
C GLY A 97 -6.24 0.21 10.31
N ILE A 98 -7.19 0.13 9.36
CA ILE A 98 -7.73 1.32 8.70
C ILE A 98 -8.51 2.21 9.69
N PHE A 99 -9.26 1.59 10.62
CA PHE A 99 -10.07 2.28 11.62
C PHE A 99 -9.18 2.86 12.71
N TRP A 100 -8.20 2.09 13.18
CA TRP A 100 -7.22 2.54 14.17
C TRP A 100 -6.43 3.75 13.67
N THR A 101 -5.98 3.69 12.42
CA THR A 101 -5.24 4.80 11.82
C THR A 101 -6.12 6.04 11.69
N THR A 102 -7.37 5.88 11.25
CA THR A 102 -8.30 7.00 11.13
C THR A 102 -8.66 7.59 12.50
N ALA A 103 -8.86 6.76 13.53
CA ALA A 103 -9.08 7.20 14.91
C ALA A 103 -7.88 8.01 15.45
N ALA A 104 -6.65 7.56 15.19
CA ALA A 104 -5.46 8.32 15.59
C ALA A 104 -5.41 9.70 14.90
N PHE A 105 -5.70 9.77 13.60
CA PHE A 105 -5.73 11.05 12.88
C PHE A 105 -6.85 11.97 13.36
N LEU A 106 -8.02 11.41 13.62
CA LEU A 106 -9.18 12.14 14.15
C LEU A 106 -8.89 12.72 15.54
N GLU A 107 -8.21 11.96 16.42
CA GLU A 107 -7.78 12.45 17.75
C GLU A 107 -6.77 13.60 17.64
N ILE A 108 -5.81 13.52 16.71
CA ILE A 108 -4.74 14.51 16.56
C ILE A 108 -5.23 15.80 15.87
N PHE A 109 -6.00 15.65 14.79
CA PHE A 109 -6.37 16.77 13.90
C PHE A 109 -7.81 17.24 14.08
N GLY A 110 -8.64 16.52 14.83
CA GLY A 110 -10.05 16.85 15.04
C GLY A 110 -10.98 16.40 13.91
N ARG A 111 -12.27 16.71 14.09
CA ARG A 111 -13.37 16.28 13.22
C ARG A 111 -13.44 17.14 11.95
N HIS A 112 -12.79 16.68 10.89
CA HIS A 112 -12.86 17.31 9.58
C HIS A 112 -13.03 16.28 8.47
N ASP A 113 -13.80 16.60 7.43
CA ASP A 113 -14.04 15.72 6.28
C ASP A 113 -12.75 15.28 5.58
N VAL A 114 -11.74 16.15 5.57
CA VAL A 114 -10.40 15.87 5.02
C VAL A 114 -9.76 14.66 5.71
N ILE A 115 -10.03 14.44 7.01
CA ILE A 115 -9.44 13.36 7.81
C ILE A 115 -9.99 12.00 7.41
N CYS A 116 -11.22 11.93 6.89
CA CYS A 116 -11.80 10.70 6.36
C CYS A 116 -11.02 10.14 5.16
N ARG A 117 -10.21 10.98 4.49
CA ARG A 117 -9.43 10.61 3.30
C ARG A 117 -7.92 10.66 3.53
N LEU A 118 -7.45 11.54 4.42
CA LEU A 118 -6.03 11.82 4.64
C LEU A 118 -5.16 10.56 4.90
N PRO A 119 -5.55 9.60 5.76
CA PRO A 119 -4.77 8.37 5.95
C PRO A 119 -4.57 7.57 4.65
N ALA A 120 -5.62 7.46 3.83
CA ALA A 120 -5.57 6.75 2.57
C ALA A 120 -4.70 7.50 1.54
N VAL A 121 -4.75 8.84 1.51
CA VAL A 121 -3.90 9.69 0.67
C VAL A 121 -2.42 9.51 1.05
N LEU A 122 -2.10 9.53 2.33
CA LEU A 122 -0.72 9.37 2.80
C LEU A 122 -0.18 7.96 2.52
N LEU A 123 -0.99 6.92 2.73
CA LEU A 123 -0.62 5.55 2.37
C LEU A 123 -0.40 5.41 0.86
N SER A 124 -1.27 6.02 0.07
CA SER A 124 -1.19 6.08 -1.39
C SER A 124 0.11 6.74 -1.84
N ALA A 125 0.45 7.91 -1.29
CA ALA A 125 1.69 8.64 -1.58
C ALA A 125 2.94 7.82 -1.23
N ALA A 126 2.91 7.04 -0.15
CA ALA A 126 4.03 6.22 0.28
C ALA A 126 4.21 4.91 -0.53
N THR A 127 3.22 4.50 -1.32
CA THR A 127 3.22 3.19 -1.99
C THR A 127 4.21 3.12 -3.19
N PRO A 128 4.20 4.04 -4.17
CA PRO A 128 5.13 3.99 -5.31
C PRO A 128 6.62 3.90 -4.94
N PRO A 129 7.15 4.69 -3.98
CA PRO A 129 8.56 4.59 -3.61
C PRO A 129 8.88 3.29 -2.86
N ARG A 130 7.90 2.66 -2.20
CA ARG A 130 8.06 1.37 -1.51
C ARG A 130 7.89 0.16 -2.43
N ALA A 131 7.09 0.30 -3.49
CA ALA A 131 6.89 -0.73 -4.51
C ALA A 131 8.08 -0.83 -5.49
N SER A 132 8.88 0.24 -5.60
CA SER A 132 10.13 0.23 -6.34
C SER A 132 11.14 -0.68 -5.63
N PRO A 133 11.54 -1.82 -6.22
CA PRO A 133 12.35 -2.77 -5.51
C PRO A 133 13.79 -2.24 -5.38
N ALA A 134 14.19 -1.85 -4.18
CA ALA A 134 15.44 -2.38 -3.68
C ALA A 134 15.15 -3.86 -3.37
N ARG A 135 15.42 -4.74 -4.33
CA ARG A 135 15.23 -6.19 -4.14
C ARG A 135 16.05 -6.61 -2.92
N SER A 136 15.37 -7.02 -1.85
CA SER A 136 16.03 -7.54 -0.65
C SER A 136 16.93 -8.72 -1.03
N PRO A 137 18.20 -8.77 -0.56
CA PRO A 137 19.15 -9.83 -0.90
C PRO A 137 18.76 -11.22 -0.38
N ASN A 138 17.74 -11.34 0.48
CA ASN A 138 17.43 -12.59 1.20
C ASN A 138 16.14 -13.30 0.78
N ARG A 139 15.47 -12.89 -0.30
CA ARG A 139 14.42 -13.75 -0.86
C ARG A 139 15.07 -14.77 -1.79
N GLY A 140 15.21 -16.00 -1.29
CA GLY A 140 15.45 -17.17 -2.12
C GLY A 140 14.49 -17.22 -3.33
N PRO A 141 14.76 -18.09 -4.31
CA PRO A 141 13.95 -18.16 -5.52
C PRO A 141 12.46 -18.25 -5.16
N PRO A 142 11.57 -17.52 -5.86
CA PRO A 142 10.15 -17.55 -5.54
C PRO A 142 9.66 -19.00 -5.59
N TYR A 143 8.80 -19.39 -4.64
CA TYR A 143 8.41 -20.78 -4.37
C TYR A 143 7.95 -21.58 -5.62
N TRP A 144 7.45 -20.90 -6.66
CA TRP A 144 7.07 -21.53 -7.93
C TRP A 144 8.28 -22.04 -8.75
N LYS A 145 9.48 -21.44 -8.60
CA LYS A 145 10.71 -21.93 -9.26
C LYS A 145 11.23 -23.22 -8.62
N SER A 146 11.02 -23.43 -7.32
CA SER A 146 11.35 -24.70 -6.66
C SER A 146 10.40 -25.84 -7.06
N THR A 147 9.16 -25.53 -7.44
CA THR A 147 8.19 -26.55 -7.87
C THR A 147 8.41 -27.03 -9.31
N VAL A 148 8.83 -26.14 -10.21
CA VAL A 148 9.07 -26.50 -11.62
C VAL A 148 10.34 -27.32 -11.80
N LEU A 149 11.41 -27.03 -11.03
CA LEU A 149 12.65 -27.82 -11.09
C LEU A 149 12.50 -29.21 -10.43
N ARG A 150 11.63 -29.37 -9.43
CA ARG A 150 11.35 -30.68 -8.80
C ARG A 150 10.45 -31.60 -9.62
N ARG A 151 9.77 -31.10 -10.67
CA ARG A 151 8.95 -31.95 -11.56
C ARG A 151 9.70 -32.51 -12.77
N LYS A 152 10.97 -32.14 -12.98
CA LYS A 152 11.77 -32.60 -14.13
C LYS A 152 12.75 -33.74 -13.83
N ALA A 153 12.66 -34.37 -12.66
CA ALA A 153 13.28 -35.66 -12.34
C ALA A 153 12.42 -36.32 -11.25
N PRO A 154 11.95 -37.59 -11.41
CA PRO A 154 12.75 -38.74 -11.86
C PRO A 154 12.08 -39.72 -12.88
N GLY A 155 12.91 -40.53 -13.55
CA GLY A 155 12.59 -41.87 -14.10
C GLY A 155 12.49 -41.94 -15.64
N ASP A 156 13.60 -42.05 -16.38
CA ASP A 156 14.30 -43.31 -16.69
C ASP A 156 14.39 -44.35 -15.56
N ALA A 157 13.46 -45.32 -15.57
CA ALA A 157 13.62 -46.72 -15.15
C ALA A 157 12.24 -47.41 -15.01
N ALA A 158 11.79 -48.06 -16.09
CA ALA A 158 11.06 -49.34 -16.16
C ALA A 158 10.53 -49.54 -17.58
#